data_AF-A0A933AMA1-F1
#
_entry.id   AF-A0A933AMA1-F1
#
_cell.length_a   1.000
_cell.length_b   1.000
_cell.length_c   1.000
_cell.angle_alpha   90.00
_cell.angle_beta   90.00
_cell.angle_gamma   90.00
#
_symmetry.space_group_name_H-M   'P 1'
#
loop_
_entity.id
_entity.type
_entity.pdbx_description
1 polymer ?
#
loop_
_entity_poly.entity_id
_entity_poly.type
_entity_poly.pdbx_seq_one_letter_code
_entity_poly.pdbx_strand_id
1 'polypeptide(L)' 'RGPQIIKRDWRPGFTIDLQQKDVRLILDAADQLGVPMLATSLVFNLYRVLQTDGLGAEGNHALVKALEKLAGIEVKQ' A
#
# COMPACT_ATOMS: atom_id res chain seq x y z
N ARG A 1 -10.12 3.77 -6.88
CA ARG A 1 -9.43 5.08 -6.88
C ARG A 1 -8.56 5.32 -8.14
N GLY A 2 -8.76 4.59 -9.25
CA GLY A 2 -7.97 4.74 -10.48
C GLY A 2 -7.93 6.16 -11.09
N PRO A 3 -9.07 6.87 -11.21
CA PRO A 3 -9.05 8.25 -11.71
C PRO A 3 -8.20 9.21 -10.86
N GLN A 4 -8.12 8.99 -9.55
CA GLN A 4 -7.27 9.79 -8.65
C GLN A 4 -5.79 9.48 -8.86
N ILE A 5 -5.45 8.21 -9.11
CA ILE A 5 -4.08 7.79 -9.45
C ILE A 5 -3.62 8.49 -10.72
N ILE A 6 -4.42 8.43 -11.80
CA ILE A 6 -4.11 9.09 -13.08
C ILE A 6 -3.97 10.61 -12.90
N LYS A 7 -4.81 11.22 -12.06
CA LYS A 7 -4.73 12.65 -11.72
C LYS A 7 -3.68 13.00 -10.66
N ARG A 8 -2.91 12.03 -10.17
CA ARG A 8 -1.91 12.21 -9.10
C ARG A 8 -2.47 12.85 -7.82
N ASP A 9 -3.73 12.57 -7.48
CA ASP A 9 -4.41 13.07 -6.28
C ASP A 9 -4.28 12.06 -5.15
N TRP A 10 -3.45 12.37 -4.14
CA TRP A 10 -3.14 11.48 -3.02
C TRP A 10 -3.87 11.81 -1.73
N ARG A 11 -4.85 12.72 -1.78
CA ARG A 11 -5.62 13.10 -0.60
C ARG A 11 -6.27 11.86 0.03
N PRO A 12 -6.09 11.65 1.34
CA PRO A 12 -6.57 10.44 1.99
C PRO A 12 -8.09 10.48 2.16
N GLY A 13 -8.74 9.36 1.88
CA GLY A 13 -9.96 9.01 2.63
C GLY A 13 -9.70 7.88 3.63
N PHE A 14 -8.60 7.16 3.43
CA PHE A 14 -8.02 6.20 4.35
C PHE A 14 -6.52 6.18 4.11
N THR A 15 -5.70 6.33 5.15
CA THR A 15 -4.26 6.55 4.98
C THR A 15 -3.49 5.23 4.78
N ILE A 16 -2.30 5.32 4.22
CA ILE A 16 -1.35 4.20 4.16
C ILE A 16 -1.05 3.68 5.57
N ASP A 17 -0.85 4.55 6.55
CA ASP A 17 -0.54 4.14 7.92
C ASP A 17 -1.66 3.30 8.55
N LEU A 18 -2.92 3.69 8.32
CA LEU A 18 -4.07 2.93 8.80
C LEU A 18 -4.21 1.60 8.05
N GLN A 19 -4.05 1.61 6.72
CA GLN A 19 -4.10 0.39 5.93
C GLN A 19 -2.99 -0.59 6.31
N GLN A 20 -1.78 -0.09 6.57
CA GLN A 20 -0.66 -0.92 7.00
C GLN A 20 -0.87 -1.52 8.39
N LYS A 21 -1.49 -0.77 9.31
CA LYS A 21 -1.90 -1.31 10.60
C LYS A 21 -2.86 -2.48 10.41
N ASP A 22 -3.90 -2.33 9.59
CA ASP A 22 -4.90 -3.39 9.39
C ASP A 22 -4.32 -4.62 8.68
N VAL A 23 -3.47 -4.42 7.66
CA VAL A 23 -2.78 -5.53 6.97
C VAL A 23 -1.89 -6.32 7.94
N ARG A 24 -1.23 -5.65 8.89
CA ARG A 24 -0.45 -6.33 9.94
C ARG A 24 -1.33 -7.23 10.80
N LEU A 25 -2.48 -6.71 11.25
CA LEU A 25 -3.44 -7.48 12.06
C LEU A 25 -3.96 -8.70 11.30
N ILE A 26 -4.20 -8.56 9.98
CA ILE A 26 -4.60 -9.68 9.13
C ILE A 26 -3.50 -10.73 9.05
N LEU A 27 -2.25 -10.33 8.87
CA LEU A 27 -1.11 -11.26 8.82
C LEU A 27 -0.89 -11.97 10.15
N ASP A 28 -0.99 -11.25 11.27
CA ASP A 28 -0.86 -11.83 12.61
C ASP A 28 -1.96 -12.87 12.88
N ALA A 29 -3.21 -12.58 12.49
CA ALA A 29 -4.31 -13.53 12.63
C ALA A 29 -4.16 -14.75 11.72
N ALA A 30 -3.66 -14.56 10.49
CA ALA A 30 -3.42 -15.67 9.56
C ALA A 30 -2.29 -16.60 10.05
N ASP A 31 -1.24 -16.04 10.65
CA ASP A 31 -0.14 -16.80 11.25
C ASP A 31 -0.63 -17.71 12.38
N GLN A 32 -1.50 -17.19 13.27
CA GLN A 32 -2.13 -17.97 14.33
C GLN A 32 -2.96 -19.16 13.82
N LEU A 33 -3.53 -19.03 12.62
CA LEU A 33 -4.35 -20.07 11.98
C LEU A 33 -3.54 -20.97 11.05
N GLY A 34 -2.23 -20.72 10.87
CA GLY A 34 -1.39 -21.44 9.91
C GLY A 34 -1.81 -21.24 8.45
N VAL A 35 -2.47 -20.12 8.13
CA VAL A 35 -2.98 -19.82 6.78
C VAL A 35 -1.98 -18.95 6.02
N PRO A 36 -1.42 -19.41 4.90
CA PRO A 36 -0.45 -18.62 4.13
C PRO A 36 -1.13 -17.48 3.34
N MET A 37 -0.64 -16.25 3.54
CA MET A 37 -1.20 -15.03 2.91
C MET A 37 -0.22 -14.35 1.96
N LEU A 38 0.24 -15.06 0.92
CA LEU A 38 1.33 -14.61 0.04
C LEU A 38 1.09 -13.21 -0.58
N ALA A 39 -0.08 -12.98 -1.15
CA ALA A 39 -0.42 -11.69 -1.77
C ALA A 39 -0.51 -10.56 -0.75
N THR A 40 -1.10 -10.82 0.42
CA THR A 40 -1.20 -9.84 1.50
C THR A 40 0.17 -9.48 2.07
N SER A 41 1.06 -10.47 2.22
CA SER A 41 2.45 -10.25 2.64
C SER A 41 3.22 -9.39 1.64
N LEU A 42 2.96 -9.54 0.34
CA LEU A 42 3.51 -8.64 -0.68
C LEU A 42 2.98 -7.21 -0.48
N VAL A 43 1.67 -7.03 -0.34
CA VAL A 43 1.06 -5.70 -0.14
C VAL A 43 1.59 -5.02 1.13
N PHE A 44 1.77 -5.76 2.23
CA PHE A 44 2.34 -5.26 3.47
C PHE A 44 3.75 -4.65 3.26
N ASN A 45 4.58 -5.32 2.47
CA ASN A 45 5.92 -4.83 2.18
C ASN A 45 5.90 -3.63 1.22
N LEU A 46 4.98 -3.60 0.25
CA LEU A 46 4.80 -2.44 -0.62
C LEU A 46 4.37 -1.19 0.16
N TYR A 47 3.43 -1.31 1.11
CA TYR A 47 3.09 -0.18 2.00
C TYR A 47 4.27 0.23 2.89
N ARG A 48 5.07 -0.72 3.38
CA ARG A 48 6.27 -0.43 4.19
C ARG A 48 7.30 0.40 3.42
N VAL A 49 7.49 0.13 2.13
CA VAL A 49 8.34 0.97 1.27
C VAL A 49 7.85 2.41 1.30
N LEU A 50 6.55 2.64 1.12
CA LEU A 50 5.98 3.98 1.09
C LEU A 50 6.02 4.70 2.46
N GLN A 51 5.84 3.96 3.56
CA GLN A 51 6.04 4.53 4.90
C GLN A 51 7.48 4.97 5.12
N THR A 52 8.44 4.18 4.64
CA THR A 52 9.88 4.52 4.73
C THR A 52 10.20 5.76 3.90
N ASP A 53 9.49 5.96 2.80
CA ASP A 53 9.56 7.17 1.97
C ASP A 53 8.78 8.37 2.55
N GLY A 54 8.20 8.24 3.76
CA GLY A 54 7.46 9.33 4.43
C GLY A 54 6.04 9.57 3.92
N LEU A 55 5.47 8.65 3.13
CA LEU A 55 4.17 8.80 2.47
C LEU A 55 3.00 8.22 3.28
N GLY A 56 3.21 7.92 4.56
CA GLY A 56 2.21 7.27 5.43
C GLY A 56 0.86 7.99 5.53
N ALA A 57 0.87 9.33 5.43
CA ALA A 57 -0.32 10.17 5.49
C ALA A 57 -1.12 10.24 4.16
N GLU A 58 -0.58 9.73 3.05
CA GLU A 58 -1.30 9.69 1.79
C GLU A 58 -2.41 8.64 1.80
N GLY A 59 -3.36 8.77 0.88
CA GLY A 59 -4.40 7.76 0.69
C GLY A 59 -3.82 6.39 0.31
N ASN A 60 -4.45 5.30 0.76
CA ASN A 60 -4.01 3.93 0.50
C ASN A 60 -3.85 3.59 -1.00
N HIS A 61 -4.54 4.30 -1.90
CA HIS A 61 -4.34 4.16 -3.35
C HIS A 61 -2.98 4.66 -3.86
N ALA A 62 -2.22 5.39 -3.04
CA ALA A 62 -0.82 5.71 -3.31
C ALA A 62 0.09 4.47 -3.29
N LEU A 63 -0.41 3.28 -2.93
CA LEU A 63 0.29 2.00 -3.08
C LEU A 63 0.92 1.83 -4.48
N VAL A 64 0.27 2.36 -5.52
CA VAL A 64 0.78 2.34 -6.90
C VAL A 64 2.19 2.94 -7.01
N LYS A 65 2.54 3.94 -6.19
CA LYS A 65 3.88 4.55 -6.18
C LYS A 65 4.98 3.54 -5.87
N ALA A 66 4.69 2.51 -5.07
CA ALA A 66 5.65 1.45 -4.78
C ALA A 66 5.94 0.63 -6.05
N LEU A 67 4.91 0.35 -6.86
CA LEU A 67 5.05 -0.33 -8.14
C LEU A 67 5.74 0.57 -9.18
N GLU A 68 5.41 1.86 -9.22
CA GLU A 68 6.07 2.84 -10.08
C GLU A 68 7.59 2.89 -9.81
N LYS A 69 7.97 2.88 -8.52
CA LYS A 69 9.37 2.84 -8.07
C LYS A 69 10.09 1.56 -8.51
N LEU A 70 9.43 0.40 -8.39
CA LEU A 70 9.99 -0.89 -8.81
C LEU A 70 10.13 -1.01 -10.33
N ALA A 71 9.16 -0.47 -11.08
CA ALA A 71 9.15 -0.50 -12.53
C ALA A 71 10.04 0.58 -13.18
N GLY A 72 10.39 1.64 -12.43
CA GLY A 72 11.04 2.82 -12.98
C GLY A 72 10.14 3.62 -13.95
N ILE A 73 8.82 3.46 -13.84
CA ILE A 73 7.82 4.06 -14.72
C ILE A 73 6.74 4.70 -13.87
N GLU A 74 6.32 5.91 -14.21
CA GLU A 74 5.17 6.58 -13.59
C GLU A 74 3.90 6.35 -14.43
N VAL A 75 2.78 6.03 -13.79
CA VAL A 75 1.50 5.85 -14.46
C VAL A 75 0.95 7.21 -14.88
N LYS A 76 0.98 7.47 -16.19
CA LYS A 76 0.45 8.70 -16.83
C LYS A 76 -0.49 8.32 -17.96
N GLN A 77 -1.39 9.24 -18.30
CA GLN A 77 -2.17 9.15 -19.54
C GLN A 77 -1.28 9.37 -20.76
#